data_AF-A0A7X6UNR5-F1
#
_entry.id   AF-A0A7X6UNR5-F1
#
_cell.length_a   1.000
_cell.length_b   1.000
_cell.length_c   1.000
_cell.angle_alpha   90.00
_cell.angle_beta   90.00
_cell.angle_gamma   90.00
#
_symmetry.space_group_name_H-M   'P 1'
#
loop_
_entity.id
_entity.type
_entity.pdbx_description
1 polymer ?
#
loop_
_entity_poly.entity_id
_entity_poly.type
_entity_poly.pdbx_seq_one_letter_code
_entity_poly.pdbx_strand_id
1 'polypeptide(L)'
;HAPLRGFSGPDAIDCIVRRSLARAGINIGFKGSHLVRHTLATNRLSGGAPISEIGEILRHQRPTTTWIYAKVDLKALQAIALPWPGGEV
;
A
#
# COMPACT_ATOMS: atom_id res chain seq x y z
N HIS A 1 -17.33 -5.84 10.29
CA HIS A 1 -18.04 -7.14 10.10
C HIS A 1 -17.03 -8.24 9.87
N ALA A 2 -17.17 -9.36 10.58
CA ALA A 2 -16.41 -10.58 10.32
C ALA A 2 -17.03 -11.34 9.12
N PRO A 3 -16.26 -12.18 8.40
CA PRO A 3 -16.79 -12.93 7.28
C PRO A 3 -17.86 -13.95 7.73
N LEU A 4 -18.91 -14.12 6.92
CA LEU A 4 -20.05 -15.01 7.22
C LEU A 4 -19.65 -16.49 7.36
N ARG A 5 -18.53 -16.88 6.74
CA ARG A 5 -17.83 -18.16 6.92
C ARG A 5 -16.33 -17.93 6.91
N GLY A 6 -15.59 -18.77 7.63
CA GLY A 6 -14.13 -18.74 7.62
C GLY A 6 -13.57 -18.93 6.21
N PHE A 7 -12.38 -18.39 5.96
CA PHE A 7 -11.68 -18.61 4.70
C PHE A 7 -11.26 -20.07 4.57
N SER A 8 -11.37 -20.63 3.37
CA SER A 8 -10.99 -22.02 3.07
C SER A 8 -9.49 -22.28 3.21
N GLY A 9 -8.67 -21.23 3.24
CA GLY A 9 -7.23 -21.31 3.36
C GLY A 9 -6.58 -19.92 3.48
N PRO A 10 -5.30 -19.85 3.83
CA PRO A 10 -4.55 -18.58 3.98
C PRO A 10 -4.43 -17.80 2.66
N ASP A 11 -4.60 -18.46 1.52
CA ASP A 11 -4.53 -17.92 0.17
C ASP A 11 -5.89 -17.47 -0.40
N ALA A 12 -6.98 -17.59 0.37
CA ALA A 12 -8.33 -17.26 -0.12
C ALA A 12 -8.43 -15.81 -0.65
N ILE A 13 -7.85 -14.85 0.08
CA ILE A 13 -7.79 -13.44 -0.36
C ILE A 13 -6.94 -13.30 -1.63
N ASP A 14 -5.85 -14.06 -1.72
CA ASP A 14 -4.98 -14.06 -2.89
C ASP A 14 -5.75 -14.47 -4.15
N CYS A 15 -6.47 -15.59 -4.07
CA CYS A 15 -7.33 -16.09 -5.14
C CYS A 15 -8.42 -15.09 -5.54
N ILE A 16 -9.10 -14.47 -4.57
CA ILE A 16 -10.15 -13.47 -4.83
C ILE A 16 -9.58 -12.28 -5.59
N VAL A 17 -8.44 -11.74 -5.15
CA VAL A 17 -7.79 -10.59 -5.79
C VAL A 17 -7.33 -10.94 -7.20
N ARG A 18 -6.67 -12.10 -7.40
CA ARG A 18 -6.25 -12.55 -8.73
C ARG A 18 -7.42 -12.69 -9.71
N ARG A 19 -8.51 -13.32 -9.27
CA ARG A 19 -9.71 -13.49 -10.11
C ARG A 19 -10.36 -12.14 -10.43
N SER A 20 -10.36 -11.20 -9.49
CA SER A 20 -10.90 -9.86 -9.71
C SER A 20 -10.07 -9.07 -10.71
N LEU A 21 -8.73 -9.12 -10.62
CA LEU A 21 -7.83 -8.50 -11.58
C LEU A 21 -8.00 -9.08 -13.00
N ALA A 22 -8.10 -10.40 -13.11
CA ALA A 22 -8.33 -11.08 -14.38
C ALA A 22 -9.66 -10.65 -15.03
N ARG A 23 -10.75 -10.58 -14.24
CA ARG A 23 -12.06 -10.10 -14.70
C ARG A 23 -12.03 -8.64 -15.15
N ALA A 24 -11.22 -7.81 -14.51
CA ALA A 24 -11.05 -6.40 -14.85
C ALA A 24 -10.08 -6.17 -16.03
N GLY A 25 -9.45 -7.22 -16.58
CA GLY A 25 -8.45 -7.08 -17.64
C GLY A 25 -7.14 -6.41 -17.20
N ILE A 26 -6.88 -6.34 -15.89
CA ILE A 26 -5.70 -5.68 -15.34
C ILE A 26 -4.54 -6.68 -15.25
N ASN A 27 -3.52 -6.50 -16.09
CA ASN A 27 -2.31 -7.33 -16.08
C ASN A 27 -1.13 -6.59 -15.43
N ILE A 28 -0.87 -6.90 -14.17
CA ILE A 28 0.22 -6.32 -13.36
C ILE A 28 1.18 -7.42 -12.89
N GLY A 29 2.47 -7.06 -12.71
CA GLY A 29 3.53 -8.01 -12.35
C GLY A 29 3.40 -8.60 -10.94
N PHE A 30 2.79 -7.87 -10.00
CA PHE A 30 2.44 -8.36 -8.67
C PHE A 30 0.96 -8.73 -8.64
N LYS A 31 0.63 -9.95 -8.20
CA LYS A 31 -0.74 -10.47 -8.20
C LYS A 31 -1.07 -11.02 -6.83
N GLY A 32 -2.24 -10.66 -6.29
CA GLY A 32 -2.78 -11.27 -5.07
C GLY A 32 -2.89 -10.36 -3.84
N SER A 33 -2.91 -10.96 -2.65
CA SER A 33 -3.31 -10.30 -1.40
C SER A 33 -2.39 -9.15 -0.97
N HIS A 34 -1.11 -9.19 -1.33
CA HIS A 34 -0.15 -8.11 -1.10
C HIS A 34 -0.60 -6.79 -1.71
N LEU A 35 -1.30 -6.81 -2.86
CA LEU A 35 -1.80 -5.58 -3.48
C LEU A 35 -2.77 -4.85 -2.57
N VAL A 36 -3.64 -5.56 -1.86
CA VAL A 36 -4.57 -4.94 -0.91
C VAL A 36 -3.81 -4.19 0.17
N ARG A 37 -2.74 -4.80 0.69
CA ARG A 37 -1.85 -4.17 1.68
C ARG A 37 -1.19 -2.92 1.13
N HIS A 38 -0.61 -3.00 -0.06
CA HIS A 38 0.05 -1.88 -0.72
C HIS A 38 -0.93 -0.74 -1.01
N THR A 39 -2.05 -1.03 -1.67
CA THR A 39 -3.07 -0.03 -2.02
C THR A 39 -3.62 0.67 -0.79
N LEU A 40 -3.90 -0.07 0.30
CA LEU A 40 -4.36 0.54 1.54
C LEU A 40 -3.31 1.51 2.10
N ALA A 41 -2.06 1.09 2.20
CA ALA A 41 -0.97 1.91 2.71
C ALA A 41 -0.76 3.18 1.88
N THR A 42 -0.67 3.02 0.55
CA THR A 42 -0.42 4.14 -0.36
C THR A 42 -1.58 5.13 -0.38
N ASN A 43 -2.84 4.66 -0.30
CA ASN A 43 -4.01 5.53 -0.27
C ASN A 43 -4.14 6.30 1.05
N ARG A 44 -3.81 5.67 2.17
CA ARG A 44 -3.81 6.37 3.48
C ARG A 44 -2.70 7.41 3.54
N LEU A 45 -1.51 7.06 3.06
CA LEU A 45 -0.38 7.97 3.02
C LEU A 45 -0.63 9.17 2.10
N SER A 46 -1.19 8.95 0.90
CA SER A 46 -1.55 10.06 -0.01
C SER A 46 -2.67 10.95 0.55
N GLY A 47 -3.51 10.40 1.44
CA GLY A 47 -4.49 11.14 2.22
C GLY A 47 -3.92 11.89 3.43
N GLY A 48 -2.59 11.83 3.67
CA GLY A 48 -1.91 12.51 4.77
C GLY A 48 -1.96 11.78 6.11
N ALA A 49 -2.34 10.50 6.14
CA ALA A 49 -2.31 9.72 7.37
C ALA A 49 -0.86 9.52 7.86
N PRO A 50 -0.59 9.65 9.17
CA PRO A 50 0.74 9.43 9.72
C PRO A 50 1.18 7.96 9.55
N ILE A 51 2.47 7.75 9.31
CA ILE A 51 3.00 6.41 9.01
C ILE A 51 2.85 5.42 10.18
N SER A 52 2.79 5.92 11.42
CA SER A 52 2.50 5.12 12.62
C SER A 52 1.10 4.51 12.57
N GLU A 53 0.07 5.31 12.26
CA GLU A 53 -1.31 4.87 12.12
C GLU A 53 -1.46 3.83 10.99
N ILE A 54 -0.77 4.05 9.86
CA ILE A 54 -0.74 3.07 8.77
C ILE A 54 -0.15 1.73 9.27
N GLY A 55 0.91 1.78 10.07
CA GLY A 55 1.51 0.60 10.69
C GLY A 55 0.54 -0.17 11.59
N GLU A 56 -0.25 0.54 12.39
CA GLU A 56 -1.27 -0.03 13.28
C GLU A 56 -2.39 -0.71 12.50
N ILE A 57 -2.95 -0.02 11.48
CA ILE A 57 -3.99 -0.56 10.60
C ILE A 57 -3.49 -1.84 9.91
N LEU A 58 -2.24 -1.83 9.45
CA LEU A 58 -1.60 -2.98 8.81
C LEU A 58 -1.17 -4.07 9.79
N ARG A 59 -1.21 -3.79 11.10
CA ARG A 59 -0.71 -4.66 12.18
C ARG A 59 0.76 -5.02 12.03
N HIS A 60 1.58 -4.04 11.64
CA HIS A 60 3.03 -4.20 11.65
C HIS A 60 3.57 -4.16 13.07
N GLN A 61 4.38 -5.16 13.42
CA GLN A 61 5.07 -5.18 14.72
C GLN A 61 6.28 -4.25 14.76
N ARG A 62 6.89 -3.98 13.59
CA ARG A 62 8.09 -3.14 13.48
C ARG A 62 7.80 -1.94 12.57
N PRO A 63 8.07 -0.70 12.99
CA PRO A 63 7.88 0.47 12.14
C PRO A 63 8.66 0.40 10.82
N THR A 64 9.83 -0.25 10.83
CA THR A 64 10.68 -0.48 9.64
C THR A 64 9.95 -1.17 8.48
N THR A 65 8.99 -2.04 8.75
CA THR A 65 8.21 -2.70 7.69
C THR A 65 7.13 -1.80 7.10
N THR A 66 6.79 -0.68 7.76
CA THR A 66 5.86 0.33 7.23
C THR A 66 6.59 1.41 6.43
N TRP A 67 7.84 1.73 6.79
CA TRP A 67 8.65 2.76 6.11
C TRP A 67 8.83 2.52 4.60
N ILE A 68 8.71 1.28 4.12
CA ILE A 68 8.72 0.96 2.69
C ILE A 68 7.64 1.69 1.88
N TYR A 69 6.58 2.17 2.55
CA TYR A 69 5.50 2.94 1.93
C TYR A 69 5.79 4.44 1.87
N ALA A 70 6.68 4.97 2.71
CA ALA A 70 6.98 6.41 2.77
C ALA A 70 7.42 7.01 1.42
N LYS A 71 8.06 6.20 0.57
CA LYS A 71 8.53 6.61 -0.75
C LYS A 71 7.45 7.15 -1.70
N VAL A 72 6.16 6.90 -1.43
CA VAL A 72 5.06 7.39 -2.28
C VAL A 72 4.44 8.69 -1.78
N ASP A 73 4.88 9.22 -0.63
CA ASP A 73 4.42 10.53 -0.14
C ASP A 73 5.13 11.66 -0.87
N LEU A 74 4.80 11.82 -2.15
CA LEU A 74 5.41 12.85 -3.00
C LEU A 74 5.14 14.25 -2.46
N LYS A 75 4.01 14.47 -1.79
CA LYS A 75 3.64 15.77 -1.22
C LYS A 75 4.56 16.14 -0.06
N ALA A 76 4.78 15.22 0.89
CA ALA A 76 5.73 15.47 1.97
C ALA A 76 7.17 15.55 1.47
N LEU A 77 7.54 14.71 0.50
CA LEU A 77 8.88 14.71 -0.10
C LEU A 77 9.17 16.03 -0.85
N GLN A 78 8.19 16.60 -1.56
CA GLN A 78 8.34 17.90 -2.23
C GLN A 78 8.60 19.05 -1.24
N ALA A 79 7.99 19.03 -0.06
CA ALA A 79 8.16 20.08 0.94
C ALA A 79 9.59 20.16 1.50
N ILE A 80 10.34 19.05 1.43
CA ILE A 80 11.73 18.95 1.89
C ILE A 80 12.73 18.80 0.74
N ALA A 81 12.25 18.82 -0.51
CA ALA A 81 13.11 18.69 -1.67
C ALA A 81 14.00 19.92 -1.82
N LEU A 82 15.32 19.72 -1.88
CA LEU A 82 16.24 20.78 -2.21
C LEU A 82 16.17 21.10 -3.72
N PRO A 83 16.47 22.34 -4.13
CA PRO A 83 16.65 22.68 -5.53
C PRO A 83 17.63 21.71 -6.19
N TRP A 84 17.35 21.34 -7.44
CA TRP A 84 18.28 20.51 -8.19
C TRP A 84 19.60 21.27 -8.38
N PRO A 85 20.77 20.70 -8.04
CA PRO A 85 22.05 21.35 -8.27
C PRO A 85 22.24 21.63 -9.77
N GLY A 86 22.23 22.90 -10.15
CA GLY A 86 22.35 23.33 -11.56
C GLY A 86 21.04 23.45 -12.33
N GLY A 87 19.88 23.34 -11.70
CA GLY A 87 18.60 23.77 -12.28
C GLY A 87 18.41 25.26 -12.01
N GLU A 88 18.64 26.11 -13.02
CA GLU A 88 18.34 27.54 -12.91
C GLU A 88 16.83 27.75 -12.70
N VAL A 89 16.49 28.78 -11.91
CA VAL A 89 15.11 29.25 -11.67
C VAL A 89 14.61 30.11 -12.80
#